data_AF-A0A7W9MZG8-F1
#
_entry.id   AF-A0A7W9MZG8-F1
#
_cell.length_a   1.000
_cell.length_b   1.000
_cell.length_c   1.000
_cell.angle_alpha   90.00
_cell.angle_beta   90.00
_cell.angle_gamma   90.00
#
_symmetry.space_group_name_H-M   'P 1'
#
loop_
_entity.id
_entity.type
_entity.pdbx_description
1 polymer ?
#
loop_
_entity_poly.entity_id
_entity_poly.type
_entity_poly.pdbx_seq_one_letter_code
_entity_poly.pdbx_strand_id
1 'polypeptide(L)'
;MTPRKRLTDDKLPIRMLHDRVLVSLEVEGERKSSAGILIPATAQMGRRLAWAKVVAIGANVRTVEIDDRVLFDPEDRAEVEVRGDDYVLLRERDLHAVAANRLEDGQTGLYL
;
A
#
# COMPACT_ATOMS: atom_id res chain seq x y z
N MET A 1 -24.25 -3.91 10.09
CA MET A 1 -22.96 -4.63 9.99
C MET A 1 -22.83 -5.11 8.55
N THR A 2 -22.40 -4.22 7.66
CA THR A 2 -22.33 -4.49 6.21
C THR A 2 -21.09 -5.33 5.93
N PRO A 3 -21.20 -6.48 5.25
CA PRO A 3 -20.03 -7.29 4.93
C PRO A 3 -19.12 -6.50 3.98
N ARG A 4 -17.87 -6.23 4.39
CA ARG A 4 -16.81 -5.75 3.50
C ARG A 4 -16.65 -6.81 2.41
N LYS A 5 -17.14 -6.50 1.21
CA LYS A 5 -17.07 -7.33 0.01
C LYS A 5 -15.60 -7.70 -0.21
N ARG A 6 -15.27 -8.99 -0.15
CA ARG A 6 -13.98 -9.50 -0.61
C ARG A 6 -13.86 -9.13 -2.09
N LEU A 7 -13.04 -8.13 -2.41
CA LEU A 7 -12.56 -7.89 -3.78
C LEU A 7 -11.60 -9.05 -4.12
N THR A 8 -12.15 -10.18 -4.53
CA THR A 8 -11.40 -11.19 -5.25
C THR A 8 -11.97 -11.25 -6.65
N ASP A 9 -11.15 -10.80 -7.60
CA ASP A 9 -11.28 -11.02 -9.04
C ASP A 9 -12.41 -10.30 -9.80
N ASP A 10 -12.47 -8.98 -9.67
CA ASP A 10 -13.14 -8.12 -10.64
C ASP A 10 -12.10 -7.05 -10.99
N LYS A 11 -11.35 -7.24 -12.09
CA LYS A 11 -10.39 -6.24 -12.59
C LYS A 11 -11.11 -4.89 -12.57
N LEU A 12 -10.62 -3.96 -11.74
CA LEU A 12 -11.11 -2.58 -11.73
C LEU A 12 -11.20 -2.11 -13.19
N PRO A 13 -12.30 -1.46 -13.63
CA PRO A 13 -12.49 -1.05 -15.02
C PRO A 13 -11.62 0.17 -15.36
N ILE A 14 -10.34 0.09 -15.04
CA ILE A 14 -9.34 1.13 -15.18
C ILE A 14 -8.14 0.55 -15.93
N ARG A 15 -7.73 1.24 -16.99
CA ARG A 15 -6.50 0.93 -17.72
C ARG A 15 -5.44 1.93 -17.28
N MET A 16 -4.45 1.44 -16.56
CA MET A 16 -3.31 2.25 -16.13
C MET A 16 -2.38 2.55 -17.31
N LEU A 17 -1.86 3.77 -17.35
CA LEU A 17 -0.98 4.25 -18.42
C LEU A 17 0.43 4.50 -17.90
N HIS A 18 1.43 4.39 -18.78
CA HIS A 18 2.83 4.70 -18.48
C HIS A 18 3.34 4.00 -17.22
N ASP A 19 4.03 4.75 -16.36
CA ASP A 19 4.61 4.36 -15.08
C ASP A 19 3.64 4.61 -13.91
N ARG A 20 2.33 4.65 -14.16
CA ARG A 20 1.32 4.91 -13.12
C ARG A 20 1.02 3.66 -12.31
N VAL A 21 0.87 3.84 -11.00
CA VAL A 21 0.53 2.79 -10.04
C VAL A 21 -0.71 3.24 -9.26
N LEU A 22 -1.73 2.39 -9.20
CA LEU A 22 -2.92 2.61 -8.38
C LEU A 22 -2.79 1.79 -7.10
N VAL A 23 -2.97 2.43 -5.96
CA VAL A 23 -2.86 1.79 -4.65
C VAL A 23 -4.10 2.04 -3.79
N SER A 24 -4.48 1.05 -2.99
CA SER A 24 -5.49 1.20 -1.93
C SER A 24 -4.79 1.45 -0.59
N LEU A 25 -5.15 2.54 0.09
CA LEU A 25 -4.58 2.86 1.39
C LEU A 25 -4.91 1.78 2.42
N GLU A 26 -3.91 1.37 3.19
CA GLU A 26 -4.17 0.57 4.38
C GLU A 26 -4.66 1.50 5.49
N VAL A 27 -5.86 1.22 6.02
CA VAL A 27 -6.40 1.99 7.15
C VAL A 27 -5.53 1.69 8.38
N GLU A 28 -4.70 2.65 8.79
CA GLU A 28 -3.95 2.56 10.05
C GLU A 28 -4.95 2.67 11.22
N GLY A 29 -5.51 1.52 11.62
CA GLY A 29 -6.33 1.41 12.82
C GLY A 29 -5.56 1.94 14.04
N GLU A 30 -6.18 2.87 14.76
CA GLU A 30 -5.86 3.41 16.07
C GLU A 30 -4.46 3.09 16.62
N ARG A 31 -3.55 4.07 16.52
CA ARG A 31 -2.17 3.97 16.98
C ARG A 31 -2.09 3.63 18.47
N LYS A 32 -1.94 2.36 18.79
CA LYS A 32 -1.05 1.98 19.90
C LYS A 32 0.36 2.26 19.42
N SER A 33 1.04 3.26 19.97
CA SER A 33 2.49 3.30 19.83
C SER A 33 3.03 1.95 20.31
N SER A 34 4.10 1.46 19.70
CA SER A 34 4.75 0.19 20.09
C SER A 34 5.18 0.15 21.57
N ALA A 35 5.14 1.30 22.26
CA ALA A 35 5.41 1.47 23.69
C ALA A 35 4.16 1.68 24.58
N GLY A 36 2.93 1.63 24.03
CA GLY A 36 1.69 1.80 24.80
C GLY A 36 1.38 3.22 25.27
N ILE A 37 2.13 4.22 24.79
CA ILE A 37 1.95 5.63 25.15
C ILE A 37 1.07 6.32 24.11
N LEU A 38 0.01 6.99 24.56
CA LEU A 38 -0.87 7.84 23.73
C LEU A 38 -0.11 9.11 23.36
N ILE A 39 0.30 9.22 22.08
CA ILE A 39 0.90 10.47 21.58
C ILE A 39 -0.24 11.41 21.18
N PRO A 40 -0.34 12.62 21.77
CA PRO A 40 -1.38 13.58 21.42
C PRO A 40 -1.25 14.03 19.96
N ALA A 41 -2.38 14.29 19.30
CA ALA A 41 -2.46 14.66 17.88
C ALA A 41 -1.68 15.94 17.50
N THR A 42 -1.19 16.69 18.48
CA THR A 42 -0.43 17.95 18.32
C THR A 42 1.08 17.77 18.30
N ALA A 43 1.61 16.57 18.54
CA ALA A 43 3.03 16.30 18.31
C ALA A 43 3.27 16.38 16.80
N GLN A 44 3.99 17.40 16.33
CA GLN A 44 4.42 17.51 14.94
C GLN A 44 5.23 16.26 14.57
N MET A 45 4.53 15.28 14.01
CA MET A 45 5.16 14.14 13.38
C MET A 45 5.80 14.67 12.11
N GLY A 46 7.14 14.55 12.03
CA GLY A 46 7.81 14.69 10.74
C GLY A 46 7.10 13.85 9.68
N ARG A 47 7.27 14.23 8.41
CA ARG A 47 6.60 13.63 7.24
C ARG A 47 6.52 12.10 7.38
N ARG A 48 5.31 11.59 7.64
CA ARG A 48 5.07 10.16 7.84
C ARG A 48 4.74 9.56 6.49
N LEU A 49 5.61 8.68 5.99
CA LEU A 49 5.32 7.86 4.83
C LEU A 49 4.16 6.91 5.12
N ALA A 50 3.35 6.62 4.10
CA ALA A 50 2.19 5.77 4.18
C ALA A 50 2.43 4.42 3.47
N TRP A 51 1.91 3.34 4.04
CA TRP A 51 1.83 2.04 3.38
C TRP A 51 0.52 1.90 2.62
N ALA A 52 0.58 1.31 1.44
CA ALA A 52 -0.59 0.96 0.65
C ALA A 52 -0.36 -0.32 -0.14
N LYS A 53 -1.46 -0.94 -0.57
CA LYS A 53 -1.43 -2.15 -1.40
C LYS A 53 -1.63 -1.79 -2.87
N VAL A 54 -0.81 -2.31 -3.77
CA VAL A 54 -0.92 -2.12 -5.21
C VAL A 54 -2.14 -2.87 -5.74
N VAL A 55 -3.03 -2.17 -6.46
CA VAL A 55 -4.25 -2.75 -7.03
C VAL A 55 -4.26 -2.73 -8.57
N ALA A 56 -3.47 -1.85 -9.21
CA ALA A 56 -3.27 -1.84 -10.65
C ALA A 56 -1.94 -1.16 -11.04
N ILE A 57 -1.35 -1.59 -12.15
CA ILE A 57 -0.07 -1.07 -12.66
C ILE A 57 -0.16 -0.71 -14.15
N GLY A 58 0.54 0.36 -14.55
CA GLY A 58 0.71 0.77 -15.94
C GLY A 58 1.75 -0.07 -16.69
N ALA A 59 1.69 -0.02 -18.02
CA ALA A 59 2.52 -0.86 -18.89
C ALA A 59 4.04 -0.63 -18.77
N ASN A 60 4.48 0.50 -18.21
CA ASN A 60 5.90 0.82 -18.07
C ASN A 60 6.45 0.57 -16.65
N VAL A 61 5.61 0.10 -15.71
CA VAL A 61 6.02 -0.26 -14.35
C VAL A 61 6.81 -1.58 -14.40
N ARG A 62 7.91 -1.65 -13.66
CA ARG A 62 8.88 -2.77 -13.67
C ARG A 62 9.28 -3.28 -12.29
N THR A 63 9.10 -2.46 -11.27
CA THR A 63 9.69 -2.65 -9.92
C THR A 63 8.69 -3.18 -8.91
N VAL A 64 7.40 -3.16 -9.25
CA VAL A 64 6.30 -3.61 -8.37
C VAL A 64 5.29 -4.44 -9.13
N GLU A 65 4.65 -5.35 -8.42
CA GLU A 65 3.57 -6.20 -8.91
C GLU A 65 2.24 -5.84 -8.25
N ILE A 66 1.14 -6.36 -8.81
CA ILE A 66 -0.17 -6.28 -8.14
C ILE A 66 -0.06 -7.06 -6.83
N ASP A 67 -0.75 -6.57 -5.80
CA ASP A 67 -0.71 -7.06 -4.43
C ASP A 67 0.54 -6.72 -3.60
N ASP A 68 1.57 -6.12 -4.20
CA ASP A 68 2.70 -5.60 -3.43
C ASP A 68 2.27 -4.54 -2.42
N ARG A 69 2.98 -4.51 -1.29
CA ARG A 69 2.81 -3.47 -0.27
C ARG A 69 3.92 -2.44 -0.43
N VAL A 70 3.55 -1.19 -0.71
CA VAL A 70 4.48 -0.13 -1.09
C VAL A 70 4.43 1.04 -0.12
N LEU A 71 5.57 1.67 0.09
CA LEU A 71 5.76 2.84 0.95
C LEU A 71 5.93 4.09 0.09
N PHE A 72 5.22 5.18 0.43
CA PHE A 72 5.27 6.42 -0.34
C PHE A 72 4.92 7.65 0.51
N ASP A 73 5.22 8.85 0.01
CA ASP A 73 4.89 10.12 0.68
C ASP A 73 3.41 10.51 0.45
N PRO A 74 2.62 10.76 1.50
CA PRO A 74 1.23 11.14 1.37
C PRO A 74 0.93 12.57 0.93
N GLU A 75 1.89 13.50 1.01
CA GLU A 75 1.57 14.94 0.93
C GLU A 75 1.28 15.46 -0.49
N ASP A 76 1.73 14.78 -1.55
CA ASP A 76 1.64 15.27 -2.95
C ASP A 76 1.12 14.19 -3.92
N ARG A 77 -0.06 13.64 -3.62
CA ARG A 77 -0.64 12.54 -4.38
C ARG A 77 -2.05 12.84 -4.86
N ALA A 78 -2.43 12.25 -5.99
CA ALA A 78 -3.78 12.34 -6.51
C ALA A 78 -4.67 11.23 -5.93
N GLU A 79 -5.81 11.62 -5.38
CA GLU A 79 -6.85 10.69 -4.94
C GLU A 79 -7.85 10.46 -6.08
N VAL A 80 -8.36 9.24 -6.19
CA VAL A 80 -9.36 8.86 -7.19
C VAL A 80 -10.36 7.90 -6.59
N GLU A 81 -11.64 8.20 -6.77
CA GLU A 81 -12.74 7.30 -6.40
C GLU A 81 -13.09 6.42 -7.60
N VAL A 82 -13.11 5.10 -7.39
CA VAL A 82 -13.55 4.12 -8.41
C VAL A 82 -14.58 3.19 -7.79
N ARG A 83 -15.80 3.18 -8.35
CA ARG A 83 -16.92 2.34 -7.85
C ARG A 83 -17.25 2.56 -6.36
N GLY A 84 -16.99 3.75 -5.82
CA GLY A 84 -17.24 4.09 -4.41
C GLY A 84 -16.12 3.72 -3.44
N ASP A 85 -14.97 3.27 -3.95
CA ASP A 85 -13.76 3.03 -3.17
C ASP A 85 -12.68 4.07 -3.49
N ASP A 86 -12.01 4.58 -2.46
CA ASP A 86 -10.94 5.56 -2.59
C ASP A 86 -9.58 4.90 -2.86
N TYR A 87 -8.87 5.43 -3.85
CA TYR A 87 -7.54 5.00 -4.24
C TYR A 87 -6.60 6.19 -4.37
N VAL A 88 -5.31 5.88 -4.38
CA VAL A 88 -4.25 6.85 -4.66
C VAL A 88 -3.56 6.48 -5.97
N LEU A 89 -3.40 7.46 -6.83
CA LEU A 89 -2.64 7.37 -8.08
C LEU A 89 -1.22 7.92 -7.88
N LEU A 90 -0.22 7.08 -8.11
CA LEU A 90 1.19 7.39 -7.96
C LEU A 90 1.95 7.18 -9.28
N ARG A 91 3.20 7.65 -9.34
CA ARG A 91 4.18 7.12 -10.30
C ARG A 91 5.09 6.12 -9.62
N GLU A 92 5.61 5.18 -10.41
CA GLU A 92 6.56 4.17 -9.92
C GLU A 92 7.76 4.81 -9.21
N ARG A 93 8.30 5.91 -9.75
CA ARG A 93 9.44 6.62 -9.16
C ARG A 93 9.14 7.32 -7.82
N ASP A 94 7.87 7.50 -7.48
CA ASP A 94 7.43 8.14 -6.23
C ASP A 94 7.28 7.10 -5.10
N LEU A 95 7.51 5.81 -5.40
CA LEU A 95 7.56 4.73 -4.42
C LEU A 95 8.94 4.69 -3.75
N HIS A 96 8.95 4.67 -2.43
CA HIS A 96 10.17 4.66 -1.62
C HIS A 96 10.66 3.24 -1.29
N ALA A 97 9.74 2.28 -1.14
CA ALA A 97 10.06 0.90 -0.83
C ALA A 97 8.92 -0.05 -1.18
N VAL A 98 9.26 -1.33 -1.33
CA VAL A 98 8.35 -2.47 -1.40
C VAL A 98 8.60 -3.35 -0.17
N ALA A 99 7.56 -3.81 0.51
CA ALA A 99 7.70 -4.70 1.65
C ALA A 99 8.25 -6.06 1.18
N ALA A 100 9.33 -6.54 1.80
CA ALA A 100 9.79 -7.90 1.57
C ALA A 100 8.77 -8.89 2.15
N ASN A 101 8.33 -9.86 1.36
CA ASN A 101 7.68 -11.05 1.92
C ASN A 101 8.70 -11.72 2.85
N ARG A 102 8.42 -11.72 4.15
CA ARG A 102 9.15 -12.57 5.10
C ARG A 102 8.84 -13.99 4.65
N LEU A 103 9.79 -14.62 3.96
CA LEU A 103 9.76 -16.02 3.59
C LEU A 103 9.24 -16.80 4.80
N GLU A 104 8.19 -17.57 4.58
CA GLU A 104 7.68 -18.52 5.54
C GLU A 104 8.82 -19.43 6.03
N ASP A 105 8.77 -19.67 7.33
CA ASP A 105 9.64 -20.46 8.18
C ASP A 105 10.40 -21.63 7.53
N GLY A 106 11.71 -21.71 7.82
CA GLY A 106 12.24 -22.95 8.38
C GLY A 106 12.86 -24.00 7.46
N GLN A 107 13.41 -23.70 6.29
CA GLN A 107 14.42 -24.59 5.69
C GLN A 107 15.82 -24.30 6.26
N THR A 108 15.99 -24.50 7.56
CA THR A 108 17.31 -24.92 8.08
C THR A 108 17.59 -26.29 7.49
N GLY A 109 18.29 -26.30 6.35
CA GLY A 109 18.91 -27.49 5.80
C GLY A 109 19.98 -28.00 6.76
N LEU A 110 19.55 -28.77 7.76
CA LEU A 110 20.42 -29.62 8.54
C LEU A 110 20.78 -30.81 7.64
N TYR A 111 21.95 -30.75 7.00
CA TYR A 111 22.55 -31.92 6.38
C TYR A 111 23.56 -32.51 7.35
N LEU A 112 23.27 -33.76 7.75
CA LEU A 112 24.17 -34.69 8.42
C LEU A 112 25.26 -35.17 7.45
#